data_AF-A0A7M7RCI3-F1
#
_entry.id   AF-A0A7M7RCI3-F1
#
_cell.length_a   1.000
_cell.length_b   1.000
_cell.length_c   1.000
_cell.angle_alpha   90.00
_cell.angle_beta   90.00
_cell.angle_gamma   90.00
#
_symmetry.space_group_name_H-M   'P 1'
#
loop_
_entity.id
_entity.type
_entity.pdbx_description
1 polymer ?
#
loop_
_entity_poly.entity_id
_entity_poly.type
_entity_poly.pdbx_seq_one_letter_code
_entity_poly.pdbx_strand_id
1 'polypeptide(L)'
;MPKAGKTKVAARCVKLIHPQSRKAAKLGGREMHKERVRKVHQDTAFKNSIQIEKLKWFQEALEPDRANYSRADAEDLVERYLERFEEELEQISIVNSIKSRSGRQHAMREDVINQTKKREEEQFNTCGLEIPDICDGRNAKVLRSWDGSPKFLGNIKMRRVVRTIPDLSDFADFAGQSTAENGSAENGQESLMKGRMSRETMTRSTMTRRTMRGLRTICWTATRKTWMMKGTIVKKTKGWKVTECLKAHLH
;
A
#
# COMPACT_ATOMS: atom_id res chain seq x y z
N MET A 1 -46.00 47.72 43.91
CA MET A 1 -46.10 46.30 43.50
C MET A 1 -45.38 46.13 42.17
N PRO A 2 -44.38 45.23 42.03
CA PRO A 2 -43.78 44.97 40.73
C PRO A 2 -44.72 44.09 39.88
N LYS A 3 -44.97 44.50 38.63
CA LYS A 3 -45.79 43.73 37.69
C LYS A 3 -45.13 42.39 37.38
N ALA A 4 -45.89 41.30 37.52
CA ALA A 4 -45.45 39.95 37.21
C ALA A 4 -44.88 39.88 35.77
N GLY A 5 -43.59 39.58 35.67
CA GLY A 5 -42.93 39.29 34.40
C GLY A 5 -43.56 38.04 33.80
N LYS A 6 -44.12 38.15 32.61
CA LYS A 6 -44.63 37.03 31.83
C LYS A 6 -43.47 36.03 31.65
N THR A 7 -43.47 34.95 32.42
CA THR A 7 -42.63 33.79 32.18
C THR A 7 -43.03 33.24 30.83
N LYS A 8 -42.30 33.62 29.78
CA LYS A 8 -42.37 32.91 28.52
C LYS A 8 -41.90 31.50 28.83
N VAL A 9 -42.87 30.60 28.97
CA VAL A 9 -42.69 29.16 28.81
C VAL A 9 -42.18 29.00 27.38
N ALA A 10 -40.89 29.26 27.18
CA ALA A 10 -40.18 28.88 25.99
C ALA A 10 -40.08 27.37 26.09
N ALA A 11 -41.18 26.73 25.71
CA ALA A 11 -41.23 25.36 25.29
C ALA A 11 -39.92 25.09 24.57
N ARG A 12 -39.28 23.99 24.96
CA ARG A 12 -38.04 23.45 24.43
C ARG A 12 -38.22 23.00 22.97
N CYS A 13 -38.97 23.77 22.18
CA CYS A 13 -39.00 23.75 20.75
C CYS A 13 -37.53 23.79 20.34
N VAL A 14 -37.05 22.68 19.78
CA VAL A 14 -35.72 22.56 19.21
C VAL A 14 -35.57 23.76 18.31
N LYS A 15 -34.83 24.78 18.78
CA LYS A 15 -34.70 26.04 18.06
C LYS A 15 -34.13 25.66 16.71
N LEU A 16 -34.96 25.70 15.66
CA LEU A 16 -34.54 25.37 14.30
C LEU A 16 -33.42 26.34 13.97
N ILE A 17 -32.20 25.81 13.95
CA ILE A 17 -31.01 26.62 13.71
C ILE A 17 -30.92 26.78 12.20
N HIS A 18 -30.94 28.02 11.72
CA HIS A 18 -30.70 28.27 10.30
C HIS A 18 -29.32 27.69 9.91
N PRO A 19 -29.20 26.98 8.76
CA PRO A 19 -27.95 26.30 8.37
C PRO A 19 -26.70 27.19 8.39
N GLN A 20 -26.85 28.46 8.01
CA GLN A 20 -25.75 29.44 7.98
C GLN A 20 -25.59 30.25 9.29
N SER A 21 -26.30 29.90 10.37
CA SER A 21 -26.19 30.59 11.65
C SER A 21 -24.82 30.33 12.32
N ARG A 22 -24.32 31.30 13.09
CA ARG A 22 -23.13 31.11 13.96
C ARG A 22 -23.25 29.88 14.86
N LYS A 23 -24.46 29.58 15.35
CA LYS A 23 -24.71 28.40 16.18
C LYS A 23 -24.59 27.10 15.38
N ALA A 24 -25.06 27.08 14.13
CA ALA A 24 -24.91 25.95 13.22
C ALA A 24 -23.43 25.74 12.86
N ALA A 25 -22.71 26.82 12.51
CA ALA A 25 -21.26 26.74 12.24
C ALA A 25 -20.47 26.19 13.43
N LYS A 26 -20.82 26.59 14.67
CA LYS A 26 -20.18 26.07 15.89
C LYS A 26 -20.48 24.59 16.13
N LEU A 27 -21.70 24.13 15.83
CA LEU A 27 -22.05 22.70 15.91
C LEU A 27 -21.35 21.89 14.83
N GLY A 28 -21.34 22.37 13.58
CA GLY A 28 -20.63 21.75 12.47
C GLY A 28 -19.13 21.62 12.74
N GLY A 29 -18.48 22.68 13.25
CA GLY A 29 -17.06 22.62 13.61
C GLY A 29 -16.76 21.62 14.72
N ARG A 30 -17.64 21.49 15.72
CA ARG A 30 -17.51 20.46 16.77
C ARG A 30 -17.67 19.05 16.21
N GLU A 31 -18.63 18.83 15.31
CA GLU A 31 -18.86 17.53 14.71
C GLU A 31 -17.71 17.13 13.78
N MET A 32 -17.23 18.05 12.93
CA MET A 32 -16.03 17.84 12.12
C MET A 32 -14.81 17.52 12.98
N HIS A 33 -14.70 18.11 14.18
CA HIS A 33 -13.64 17.77 15.10
C HIS A 33 -13.76 16.35 15.64
N LYS A 34 -14.95 15.94 16.11
CA LYS A 34 -15.20 14.57 16.53
C LYS A 34 -14.94 13.56 15.41
N GLU A 35 -15.33 13.88 14.18
CA GLU A 35 -15.12 13.02 13.03
C GLU A 35 -13.63 12.83 12.74
N ARG A 36 -12.84 13.91 12.77
CA ARG A 36 -11.39 13.82 12.64
C ARG A 36 -10.77 12.96 13.74
N VAL A 37 -11.20 13.15 14.99
CA VAL A 37 -10.71 12.37 16.12
C VAL A 37 -11.08 10.90 15.94
N ARG A 38 -12.33 10.58 15.58
CA ARG A 38 -12.77 9.20 15.27
C ARG A 38 -11.93 8.57 14.17
N LYS A 39 -11.68 9.30 13.08
CA LYS A 39 -10.85 8.82 11.97
C LYS A 39 -9.44 8.46 12.43
N VAL A 40 -8.81 9.31 13.25
CA VAL A 40 -7.47 8.99 13.82
C VAL A 40 -7.51 7.73 14.70
N HIS A 41 -8.56 7.54 15.49
CA HIS A 41 -8.72 6.33 16.30
C HIS A 41 -8.91 5.08 15.42
N GLN A 42 -9.71 5.20 14.35
CA GLN A 42 -9.91 4.11 13.38
C GLN A 42 -8.63 3.77 12.64
N ASP A 43 -7.88 4.77 12.15
CA ASP A 43 -6.60 4.58 11.46
C ASP A 43 -5.57 3.90 12.37
N THR A 44 -5.55 4.26 13.67
CA THR A 44 -4.67 3.65 14.66
C THR A 44 -5.10 2.22 14.98
N ALA A 45 -6.39 1.99 15.18
CA ALA A 45 -6.94 0.65 15.40
C ALA A 45 -6.68 -0.27 14.21
N PHE A 46 -6.77 0.25 12.99
CA PHE A 46 -6.49 -0.49 11.75
C PHE A 46 -5.01 -0.89 11.67
N LYS A 47 -4.09 0.04 11.95
CA LYS A 47 -2.64 -0.28 12.03
C LYS A 47 -2.35 -1.36 13.06
N ASN A 48 -2.94 -1.22 14.25
CA ASN A 48 -2.78 -2.22 15.31
C ASN A 48 -3.37 -3.58 14.89
N SER A 49 -4.51 -3.59 14.19
CA SER A 49 -5.13 -4.82 13.68
C SER A 49 -4.20 -5.57 12.73
N ILE A 50 -3.57 -4.86 11.78
CA ILE A 50 -2.60 -5.46 10.86
C ILE A 50 -1.41 -6.04 11.61
N GLN A 51 -0.89 -5.30 12.60
CA GLN A 51 0.20 -5.81 13.43
C GLN A 51 -0.21 -7.03 14.25
N ILE A 52 -1.42 -7.03 14.82
CA ILE A 52 -1.93 -8.16 15.60
C ILE A 52 -2.04 -9.41 14.74
N GLU A 53 -2.63 -9.29 13.56
CA GLU A 53 -2.78 -10.40 12.63
C GLU A 53 -1.42 -10.99 12.24
N LYS A 54 -0.44 -10.11 11.93
CA LYS A 54 0.94 -10.53 11.66
C LYS A 54 1.54 -11.30 12.84
N LEU A 55 1.46 -10.74 14.06
CA LEU A 55 2.01 -11.38 15.25
C LEU A 55 1.33 -12.71 15.58
N LYS A 56 0.02 -12.78 15.38
CA LYS A 56 -0.77 -13.99 15.60
C LYS A 56 -0.34 -15.11 14.66
N TRP A 57 -0.10 -14.79 13.39
CA TRP A 57 0.46 -15.77 12.45
C TRP A 57 1.80 -16.32 12.95
N PHE A 58 2.71 -15.45 13.41
CA PHE A 58 3.99 -15.91 13.97
C PHE A 58 3.81 -16.74 15.23
N GLN A 59 2.85 -16.39 16.10
CA GLN A 59 2.51 -17.17 17.28
C GLN A 59 2.03 -18.58 16.93
N GLU A 60 1.18 -18.72 15.91
CA GLU A 60 0.66 -20.01 15.43
C GLU A 60 1.73 -20.85 14.70
N ALA A 61 2.64 -20.19 13.99
CA ALA A 61 3.76 -20.85 13.30
C ALA A 61 4.90 -21.29 14.24
N LEU A 62 4.93 -20.81 15.48
CA LEU A 62 5.92 -21.17 16.48
C LEU A 62 5.54 -22.48 17.19
N GLU A 63 6.46 -23.43 17.18
CA GLU A 63 6.31 -24.68 17.93
C GLU A 63 6.27 -24.43 19.45
N PRO A 64 5.36 -25.11 20.19
CA PRO A 64 5.20 -24.90 21.64
C PRO A 64 6.37 -25.44 22.46
N ASP A 65 7.20 -26.33 21.94
CA ASP A 65 8.25 -27.00 22.72
C ASP A 65 9.67 -26.49 22.45
N ARG A 66 9.86 -25.73 21.35
CA ARG A 66 11.17 -25.17 21.02
C ARG A 66 11.45 -23.92 21.84
N ALA A 67 12.58 -23.91 22.56
CA ALA A 67 12.97 -22.83 23.45
C ALA A 67 13.80 -21.73 22.77
N ASN A 68 14.63 -22.09 21.79
CA ASN A 68 15.57 -21.20 21.13
C ASN A 68 15.46 -21.33 19.61
N TYR A 69 15.42 -20.19 18.92
CA TYR A 69 15.43 -20.12 17.46
C TYR A 69 16.76 -19.52 16.99
N SER A 70 17.35 -20.15 15.98
CA SER A 70 18.49 -19.61 15.25
C SER A 70 18.04 -18.50 14.30
N ARG A 71 19.02 -17.76 13.77
CA ARG A 71 18.77 -16.79 12.70
C ARG A 71 18.25 -17.48 11.43
N ALA A 72 18.78 -18.66 11.10
CA ALA A 72 18.30 -19.44 9.96
C ALA A 72 16.82 -19.82 10.13
N ASP A 73 16.43 -20.27 11.32
CA ASP A 73 15.02 -20.57 11.61
C ASP A 73 14.11 -19.33 11.45
N ALA A 74 14.63 -18.14 11.79
CA ALA A 74 13.89 -16.90 11.60
C ALA A 74 13.67 -16.60 10.11
N GLU A 75 14.68 -16.85 9.26
CA GLU A 75 14.59 -16.73 7.81
C GLU A 75 13.57 -17.71 7.23
N ASP A 76 13.62 -18.99 7.63
CA ASP A 76 12.66 -20.02 7.21
C ASP A 76 11.22 -19.70 7.63
N LEU A 77 11.04 -19.08 8.81
CA LEU A 77 9.74 -18.60 9.25
C LEU A 77 9.24 -17.42 8.42
N VAL A 78 10.13 -16.56 7.94
CA VAL A 78 9.75 -15.47 7.02
C VAL A 78 9.30 -16.04 5.68
N GLU A 79 10.01 -17.03 5.14
CA GLU A 79 9.64 -17.64 3.86
C GLU A 79 8.24 -18.28 3.94
N ARG A 80 7.98 -19.04 5.00
CA ARG A 80 6.62 -19.55 5.28
C ARG A 80 5.57 -18.44 5.44
N TYR A 81 5.96 -17.28 5.99
CA TYR A 81 5.05 -16.14 6.11
C TYR A 81 4.68 -15.53 4.75
N LEU A 82 5.62 -15.48 3.81
CA LEU A 82 5.39 -14.97 2.45
C LEU A 82 4.49 -15.91 1.64
N GLU A 83 4.55 -17.21 1.90
CA GLU A 83 3.76 -18.25 1.24
C GLU A 83 2.31 -18.34 1.74
N ARG A 84 1.92 -17.58 2.78
CA ARG A 84 0.56 -17.64 3.36
C ARG A 84 -0.59 -17.38 2.39
N PHE A 85 -0.32 -16.70 1.27
CA PHE A 85 -1.32 -16.37 0.26
C PHE A 85 -1.32 -17.33 -0.93
N GLU A 86 -0.39 -18.30 -0.99
CA GLU A 86 -0.24 -19.17 -2.15
C GLU A 86 -1.49 -20.05 -2.36
N GLU A 87 -2.08 -20.56 -1.27
CA GLU A 87 -3.34 -21.32 -1.31
C GLU A 87 -4.49 -20.47 -1.88
N GLU A 88 -4.60 -19.20 -1.48
CA GLU A 88 -5.65 -18.30 -1.97
C GLU A 88 -5.45 -17.98 -3.47
N LEU A 89 -4.21 -17.78 -3.91
CA LEU A 89 -3.87 -17.54 -5.32
C LEU A 89 -4.12 -18.78 -6.17
N GLU A 90 -3.78 -19.97 -5.69
CA GLU A 90 -4.06 -21.24 -6.35
C GLU A 90 -5.56 -21.43 -6.55
N GLN A 91 -6.37 -21.16 -5.52
CA GLN A 91 -7.82 -21.24 -5.62
C GLN A 91 -8.38 -20.27 -6.68
N ILE A 92 -7.89 -19.02 -6.72
CA ILE A 92 -8.29 -18.04 -7.73
C ILE A 92 -7.90 -18.52 -9.14
N SER A 93 -6.70 -19.09 -9.30
CA SER A 93 -6.21 -19.66 -10.56
C SER A 93 -7.11 -20.79 -11.06
N ILE A 94 -7.49 -21.72 -10.19
CA ILE A 94 -8.42 -22.82 -10.51
C ILE A 94 -9.76 -22.26 -10.97
N VAL A 95 -10.37 -21.33 -10.23
CA VAL A 95 -11.69 -20.75 -10.59
C VAL A 95 -11.63 -20.03 -11.94
N ASN A 96 -10.56 -19.31 -12.22
CA ASN A 96 -10.37 -18.59 -13.47
C ASN A 96 -10.11 -19.53 -14.65
N SER A 97 -9.37 -20.63 -14.46
CA SER A 97 -9.14 -21.62 -15.52
C SER A 97 -10.43 -22.33 -15.95
N ILE A 98 -11.33 -22.63 -15.01
CA ILE A 98 -12.63 -23.27 -15.30
C ILE A 98 -13.56 -22.34 -16.07
N LYS A 99 -13.56 -21.05 -15.74
CA LYS A 99 -14.51 -20.06 -16.27
C LYS A 99 -13.97 -19.23 -17.43
N SER A 100 -13.04 -19.76 -18.23
CA SER A 100 -12.33 -19.08 -19.34
C SER A 100 -13.18 -18.16 -20.26
N ARG A 101 -14.50 -18.39 -20.40
CA ARG A 101 -15.41 -17.54 -21.22
C ARG A 101 -16.03 -16.35 -20.47
N SER A 102 -15.95 -16.31 -19.15
CA SER A 102 -16.38 -15.21 -18.28
C SER A 102 -15.13 -14.50 -17.77
N GLY A 103 -15.10 -13.17 -17.77
CA GLY A 103 -13.89 -12.40 -17.42
C GLY A 103 -13.27 -12.76 -16.07
N ARG A 104 -12.02 -12.31 -15.82
CA ARG A 104 -11.23 -12.62 -14.61
C ARG A 104 -12.04 -12.39 -13.33
N GLN A 105 -12.44 -13.48 -12.68
CA GLN A 105 -13.09 -13.42 -11.38
C GLN A 105 -12.03 -13.10 -10.32
N HIS A 106 -12.42 -12.33 -9.30
CA HIS A 106 -11.51 -11.94 -8.21
C HIS A 106 -10.27 -11.12 -8.59
N ALA A 107 -10.24 -10.48 -9.77
CA ALA A 107 -9.10 -9.69 -10.24
C ALA A 107 -8.61 -8.64 -9.21
N MET A 108 -9.54 -7.90 -8.59
CA MET A 108 -9.17 -6.90 -7.57
C MET A 108 -8.52 -7.51 -6.32
N ARG A 109 -8.94 -8.72 -5.93
CA ARG A 109 -8.38 -9.41 -4.76
C ARG A 109 -7.00 -9.99 -5.08
N GLU A 110 -6.88 -10.62 -6.24
CA GLU A 110 -5.61 -11.13 -6.79
C GLU A 110 -4.56 -10.01 -6.87
N ASP A 111 -4.93 -8.85 -7.42
CA ASP A 111 -4.03 -7.70 -7.55
C ASP A 111 -3.57 -7.16 -6.19
N VAL A 112 -4.47 -7.10 -5.19
CA VAL A 112 -4.12 -6.67 -3.81
C VAL A 112 -3.17 -7.65 -3.15
N ILE A 113 -3.38 -8.95 -3.31
CA ILE A 113 -2.51 -9.99 -2.77
C ILE A 113 -1.13 -9.91 -3.42
N ASN A 114 -1.07 -9.88 -4.76
CA ASN A 114 0.19 -9.79 -5.50
C ASN A 114 0.97 -8.53 -5.14
N GLN A 115 0.28 -7.39 -4.99
CA GLN A 115 0.92 -6.15 -4.55
C GLN A 115 1.49 -6.27 -3.13
N THR A 116 0.78 -6.95 -2.23
CA THR A 116 1.21 -7.15 -0.84
C THR A 116 2.40 -8.10 -0.79
N LYS A 117 2.31 -9.26 -1.46
CA LYS A 117 3.38 -10.26 -1.57
C LYS A 117 4.66 -9.64 -2.12
N LYS A 118 4.55 -8.94 -3.26
CA LYS A 118 5.68 -8.23 -3.87
C LYS A 118 6.33 -7.22 -2.93
N ARG A 119 5.52 -6.42 -2.22
CA ARG A 119 6.04 -5.44 -1.26
C ARG A 119 6.80 -6.10 -0.11
N GLU A 120 6.28 -7.22 0.41
CA GLU A 120 6.91 -7.95 1.51
C GLU A 120 8.21 -8.65 1.05
N GLU A 121 8.22 -9.24 -0.15
CA GLU A 121 9.42 -9.83 -0.78
C GLU A 121 10.51 -8.78 -1.01
N GLU A 122 10.15 -7.61 -1.56
CA GLU A 122 11.08 -6.49 -1.76
C GLU A 122 11.69 -6.02 -0.43
N GLN A 123 10.88 -5.96 0.64
CA GLN A 123 11.36 -5.62 1.98
C GLN A 123 12.32 -6.68 2.52
N PHE A 124 11.97 -7.96 2.41
CA PHE A 124 12.79 -9.07 2.89
C PHE A 124 14.15 -9.12 2.19
N ASN A 125 14.18 -8.85 0.89
CA ASN A 125 15.41 -8.85 0.09
C ASN A 125 16.27 -7.59 0.32
N THR A 126 15.68 -6.44 0.64
CA THR A 126 16.41 -5.15 0.69
C THR A 126 16.72 -4.67 2.11
N CYS A 127 15.69 -4.35 2.89
CA CYS A 127 15.82 -3.62 4.16
C CYS A 127 15.49 -4.46 5.40
N GLY A 128 15.04 -5.69 5.17
CA GLY A 128 14.62 -6.68 6.15
C GLY A 128 13.17 -6.50 6.58
N LEU A 129 12.45 -7.62 6.67
CA LEU A 129 11.08 -7.66 7.16
C LEU A 129 11.08 -7.59 8.69
N GLU A 130 10.23 -6.74 9.26
CA GLU A 130 10.12 -6.58 10.72
C GLU A 130 9.25 -7.70 11.33
N ILE A 131 9.84 -8.52 12.19
CA ILE A 131 9.26 -9.74 12.76
C ILE A 131 9.56 -9.77 14.27
N PRO A 132 8.76 -10.44 15.10
CA PRO A 132 9.12 -10.65 16.51
C PRO A 132 10.50 -11.27 16.65
N ASP A 133 11.28 -10.77 17.62
CA ASP A 133 12.59 -11.34 17.91
C ASP A 133 12.44 -12.72 18.56
N ILE A 134 12.39 -13.78 17.75
CA ILE A 134 12.26 -15.16 18.20
C ILE A 134 13.57 -15.73 18.77
N CYS A 135 14.71 -15.09 18.49
CA CYS A 135 16.01 -15.50 19.02
C CYS A 135 16.15 -15.21 20.52
N ASP A 136 15.47 -14.17 21.04
CA ASP A 136 15.42 -13.89 22.47
C ASP A 136 14.35 -14.77 23.13
N GLY A 137 14.79 -15.80 23.87
CA GLY A 137 13.88 -16.73 24.55
C GLY A 137 12.91 -16.05 25.54
N ARG A 138 13.23 -14.86 26.06
CA ARG A 138 12.28 -14.07 26.87
C ARG A 138 11.15 -13.51 26.01
N ASN A 139 11.48 -12.99 24.83
CA ASN A 139 10.50 -12.44 23.89
C ASN A 139 9.61 -13.55 23.31
N ALA A 140 10.19 -14.71 23.02
CA ALA A 140 9.43 -15.88 22.58
C ALA A 140 8.37 -16.33 23.61
N LYS A 141 8.71 -16.31 24.92
CA LYS A 141 7.73 -16.59 25.99
C LYS A 141 6.61 -15.56 26.04
N VAL A 142 6.93 -14.27 25.91
CA VAL A 142 5.93 -13.19 25.88
C VAL A 142 4.98 -13.40 24.70
N LEU A 143 5.52 -13.66 23.51
CA LEU A 143 4.74 -13.92 22.30
C LEU A 143 3.83 -15.14 22.45
N ARG A 144 4.28 -16.20 23.14
CA ARG A 144 3.46 -17.38 23.41
C ARG A 144 2.30 -17.10 24.36
N SER A 145 2.55 -16.35 25.44
CA SER A 145 1.54 -15.98 26.44
C SER A 145 0.60 -14.85 25.99
N TRP A 146 0.86 -14.26 24.83
CA TRP A 146 0.12 -13.11 24.36
C TRP A 146 -1.27 -13.51 23.84
N ASP A 147 -2.28 -12.74 24.24
CA ASP A 147 -3.71 -12.99 24.03
C ASP A 147 -4.29 -12.27 22.80
N GLY A 148 -3.44 -11.65 21.98
CA GLY A 148 -3.88 -10.83 20.85
C GLY A 148 -4.31 -9.41 21.25
N SER A 149 -4.12 -8.99 22.50
CA SER A 149 -4.53 -7.66 22.96
C SER A 149 -3.64 -6.54 22.38
N PRO A 150 -4.24 -5.47 21.80
CA PRO A 150 -3.50 -4.34 21.22
C PRO A 150 -2.64 -3.56 22.24
N LYS A 151 -2.93 -3.70 23.54
CA LYS A 151 -2.21 -2.97 24.60
C LYS A 151 -0.78 -3.46 24.80
N PHE A 152 -0.52 -4.74 24.51
CA PHE A 152 0.77 -5.38 24.74
C PHE A 152 1.67 -5.40 23.50
N LEU A 153 1.25 -4.79 22.39
CA LEU A 153 2.05 -4.68 21.16
C LEU A 153 3.41 -4.01 21.42
N GLY A 154 3.46 -3.01 22.30
CA GLY A 154 4.69 -2.31 22.65
C GLY A 154 5.67 -3.13 23.50
N ASN A 155 5.23 -4.24 24.10
CA ASN A 155 6.06 -5.09 24.94
C ASN A 155 6.85 -6.13 24.12
N ILE A 156 6.36 -6.46 22.93
CA ILE A 156 6.99 -7.45 22.04
C ILE A 156 8.12 -6.75 21.29
N LYS A 157 9.32 -7.29 21.39
CA LYS A 157 10.47 -6.77 20.65
C LYS A 157 10.38 -7.23 19.20
N MET A 158 10.57 -6.30 18.28
CA MET A 158 10.65 -6.56 16.85
C MET A 158 12.10 -6.46 16.37
N ARG A 159 12.48 -7.35 15.46
CA ARG A 159 13.78 -7.41 14.79
C ARG A 159 13.57 -7.42 13.27
N ARG A 160 14.47 -6.80 12.52
CA ARG A 160 14.48 -6.92 11.06
C ARG A 160 15.28 -8.13 10.64
N VAL A 161 14.66 -8.99 9.83
CA VAL A 161 15.31 -10.17 9.24
C VAL A 161 15.49 -9.91 7.74
N VAL A 162 16.72 -10.03 7.26
CA VAL A 162 17.09 -9.89 5.85
C VAL A 162 17.44 -11.27 5.34
N ARG A 163 17.06 -11.60 4.10
CA ARG A 163 17.47 -12.83 3.43
C ARG A 163 19.00 -12.92 3.46
N THR A 164 19.57 -13.94 4.09
CA THR A 164 21.00 -14.16 3.99
C THR A 164 21.31 -14.55 2.55
N ILE A 165 21.98 -13.66 1.82
CA ILE A 165 22.55 -14.00 0.52
C ILE A 165 23.71 -14.95 0.83
N PRO A 166 23.72 -16.19 0.32
CA PRO A 166 24.90 -17.04 0.40
C PRO A 166 26.08 -16.23 -0.14
N ASP A 167 27.09 -16.05 0.70
CA ASP A 167 28.21 -15.19 0.40
C ASP A 167 28.81 -15.60 -0.96
N LEU A 168 29.20 -14.61 -1.77
CA LEU A 168 29.78 -14.83 -3.11
C LEU A 168 31.10 -15.63 -3.04
N SER A 169 31.58 -16.00 -1.86
CA SER A 169 32.69 -16.92 -1.62
C SER A 169 32.47 -18.31 -2.20
N ASP A 170 31.23 -18.79 -2.32
CA ASP A 170 30.95 -20.15 -2.79
C ASP A 170 31.04 -20.27 -4.33
N PHE A 171 31.11 -19.15 -5.06
CA PHE A 171 31.31 -19.14 -6.52
C PHE A 171 32.77 -19.06 -6.96
N ALA A 172 33.71 -18.84 -6.02
CA ALA A 172 35.13 -18.70 -6.33
C ALA A 172 35.80 -20.02 -6.76
N ASP A 173 35.19 -21.18 -6.45
CA ASP A 173 35.78 -22.49 -6.71
C ASP A 173 35.53 -23.05 -8.13
N PHE A 174 34.65 -22.42 -8.93
CA PHE A 174 34.33 -22.89 -10.29
C PHE A 174 35.24 -22.31 -11.40
N ALA A 175 36.00 -21.24 -11.12
CA ALA A 175 36.83 -20.55 -12.12
C ALA A 175 38.19 -21.22 -12.41
N GLY A 176 38.50 -22.36 -11.77
CA GLY A 176 39.82 -23.01 -11.83
C GLY A 176 40.03 -24.11 -12.88
N GLN A 177 39.02 -24.47 -13.69
CA GLN A 177 39.11 -25.62 -14.63
C GLN A 177 38.72 -25.22 -16.06
N SER A 178 39.50 -24.36 -16.73
CA SER A 178 39.32 -24.15 -18.18
C SER A 178 40.58 -23.74 -18.96
N THR A 179 41.79 -23.96 -18.44
CA THR A 179 43.04 -23.61 -19.17
C THR A 179 44.11 -24.70 -19.13
N ALA A 180 43.81 -25.84 -19.75
CA ALA A 180 44.73 -26.80 -20.38
C ALA A 180 43.82 -27.99 -20.72
N GLU A 181 43.49 -28.29 -21.97
CA GLU A 181 44.39 -28.70 -23.04
C GLU A 181 43.75 -28.34 -24.39
N ASN A 182 44.51 -27.68 -25.26
CA ASN A 182 44.32 -27.80 -26.70
C ASN A 182 45.65 -27.46 -27.38
N GLY A 183 46.35 -28.50 -27.82
CA GLY A 183 47.45 -28.40 -28.76
C GLY A 183 47.35 -29.54 -29.76
N SER A 184 46.92 -29.22 -30.98
CA SER A 184 47.62 -29.51 -32.25
C SER A 184 46.66 -29.54 -33.46
N ALA A 185 47.00 -28.72 -34.47
CA ALA A 185 46.90 -28.84 -35.95
C ALA A 185 45.65 -29.51 -36.59
N GLU A 186 45.08 -29.11 -37.73
CA GLU A 186 45.68 -28.76 -39.03
C GLU A 186 44.62 -28.28 -40.05
N ASN A 187 45.11 -27.71 -41.17
CA ASN A 187 44.40 -26.92 -42.20
C ASN A 187 43.38 -27.65 -43.09
N GLY A 188 42.41 -26.88 -43.62
CA GLY A 188 41.63 -27.23 -44.82
C GLY A 188 40.99 -25.97 -45.45
N GLN A 189 41.19 -25.77 -46.76
CA GLN A 189 40.86 -24.57 -47.53
C GLN A 189 39.38 -24.52 -48.01
N GLU A 190 38.91 -23.29 -48.32
CA GLU A 190 38.23 -22.89 -49.57
C GLU A 190 36.86 -22.17 -49.46
N SER A 191 36.73 -21.11 -50.31
CA SER A 191 35.52 -20.50 -50.90
C SER A 191 34.69 -19.55 -50.01
N LEU A 192 34.83 -18.23 -50.13
CA LEU A 192 34.23 -17.33 -51.16
C LEU A 192 32.70 -17.23 -51.13
N MET A 193 32.16 -16.20 -50.46
CA MET A 193 31.14 -15.33 -51.05
C MET A 193 31.11 -13.96 -50.35
N LYS A 194 31.23 -12.90 -51.15
CA LYS A 194 31.13 -11.50 -50.73
C LYS A 194 29.66 -11.16 -50.46
N GLY A 195 29.34 -10.83 -49.21
CA GLY A 195 28.07 -10.24 -48.79
C GLY A 195 28.27 -8.84 -48.22
N ARG A 196 27.92 -7.83 -49.02
CA ARG A 196 27.93 -6.40 -48.71
C ARG A 196 26.80 -6.11 -47.70
N MET A 197 27.03 -5.27 -46.68
CA MET A 197 26.27 -4.02 -46.42
C MET A 197 26.41 -3.44 -45.00
N SER A 198 26.67 -2.14 -45.01
CA SER A 198 26.36 -1.06 -44.07
C SER A 198 26.88 -1.10 -42.62
N ARG A 199 27.89 -0.24 -42.42
CA ARG A 199 28.18 0.45 -41.16
C ARG A 199 27.14 1.55 -40.96
N GLU A 200 26.39 1.51 -39.87
CA GLU A 200 25.75 2.69 -39.32
C GLU A 200 26.45 3.10 -38.03
N THR A 201 27.07 4.27 -38.10
CA THR A 201 27.63 5.03 -36.99
C THR A 201 26.48 5.68 -36.22
N MET A 202 26.30 5.35 -34.94
CA MET A 202 25.47 6.18 -34.06
C MET A 202 26.35 6.89 -33.04
N THR A 203 26.31 8.19 -33.14
CA THR A 203 27.13 9.18 -32.45
C THR A 203 26.76 9.30 -30.99
N ARG A 204 27.79 9.22 -30.14
CA ARG A 204 27.75 9.45 -28.69
C ARG A 204 27.68 10.96 -28.43
N SER A 205 26.48 11.49 -28.17
CA SER A 205 26.31 12.89 -27.77
C SER A 205 26.55 13.04 -26.27
N THR A 206 27.72 13.59 -25.92
CA THR A 206 28.05 14.08 -24.59
C THR A 206 27.50 15.51 -24.44
N MET A 207 26.49 15.71 -23.60
CA MET A 207 26.04 17.07 -23.24
C MET A 207 26.67 17.49 -21.92
N THR A 208 27.53 18.49 -22.02
CA THR A 208 28.35 19.10 -20.98
C THR A 208 27.56 19.94 -19.98
N ARG A 209 28.03 19.92 -18.73
CA ARG A 209 27.67 20.83 -17.63
C ARG A 209 27.84 22.30 -18.05
N ARG A 210 26.84 23.14 -17.74
CA ARG A 210 27.06 24.59 -17.61
C ARG A 210 26.32 25.13 -16.39
N THR A 211 27.14 25.66 -15.48
CA THR A 211 26.81 26.43 -14.28
C THR A 211 26.17 27.78 -14.61
N MET A 212 25.22 28.24 -13.78
CA MET A 212 24.98 29.65 -13.50
C MET A 212 24.45 29.80 -12.07
N ARG A 213 25.20 30.54 -11.25
CA ARG A 213 24.82 31.02 -9.92
C ARG A 213 24.04 32.32 -10.07
N GLY A 214 23.05 32.50 -9.19
CA GLY A 214 22.87 33.76 -8.45
C GLY A 214 21.95 34.83 -9.05
N LEU A 215 20.88 35.13 -8.30
CA LEU A 215 20.28 36.45 -7.98
C LEU A 215 18.90 36.16 -7.35
N ARG A 216 18.81 35.92 -6.04
CA ARG A 216 18.46 36.90 -4.98
C ARG A 216 17.29 37.84 -5.33
N THR A 217 16.23 37.71 -4.52
CA THR A 217 15.27 38.72 -4.05
C THR A 217 14.45 39.51 -5.07
N ILE A 218 13.12 39.39 -4.99
CA ILE A 218 12.19 40.48 -4.65
C ILE A 218 10.91 39.85 -4.09
N CYS A 219 10.55 40.28 -2.89
CA CYS A 219 9.25 40.10 -2.27
C CYS A 219 8.50 41.45 -2.35
N TRP A 220 7.18 41.38 -2.19
CA TRP A 220 6.22 42.47 -1.94
C TRP A 220 5.45 43.14 -3.10
N THR A 221 4.14 42.81 -3.07
CA THR A 221 2.95 43.69 -3.13
C THR A 221 2.31 44.16 -4.44
N ALA A 222 0.98 44.22 -4.35
CA ALA A 222 -0.02 44.87 -5.19
C ALA A 222 -0.45 44.06 -6.45
N THR A 223 -1.72 43.93 -6.83
CA THR A 223 -2.83 44.87 -6.66
C THR A 223 -4.17 44.15 -6.86
N ARG A 224 -5.13 44.51 -6.02
CA ARG A 224 -6.58 44.38 -6.19
C ARG A 224 -7.00 44.94 -7.57
N LYS A 225 -7.67 44.17 -8.43
CA LYS A 225 -8.49 44.70 -9.55
C LYS A 225 -9.66 43.78 -9.89
N THR A 226 -10.80 44.16 -9.32
CA THR A 226 -12.14 44.19 -9.94
C THR A 226 -12.28 43.55 -11.32
N TRP A 227 -13.06 42.47 -11.41
CA TRP A 227 -13.90 42.16 -12.58
C TRP A 227 -15.30 41.79 -12.08
N MET A 228 -16.19 42.79 -12.07
CA MET A 228 -17.61 42.56 -12.29
C MET A 228 -17.79 42.40 -13.80
N MET A 229 -18.23 41.22 -14.25
CA MET A 229 -18.97 41.14 -15.51
C MET A 229 -20.19 40.26 -15.29
N LYS A 230 -21.33 40.88 -15.59
CA LYS A 230 -22.67 40.32 -15.63
C LYS A 230 -22.70 39.21 -16.69
N GLY A 231 -23.19 38.03 -16.32
CA GLY A 231 -23.41 36.91 -17.22
C GLY A 231 -24.66 36.16 -16.82
N THR A 232 -25.80 36.68 -17.26
CA THR A 232 -27.11 36.02 -17.20
C THR A 232 -27.05 34.73 -18.01
N ILE A 233 -27.03 33.56 -17.36
CA ILE A 233 -27.26 32.27 -18.04
C ILE A 233 -28.67 31.80 -17.71
N VAL A 234 -29.47 31.81 -18.77
CA VAL A 234 -30.84 31.36 -18.90
C VAL A 234 -30.98 29.90 -18.45
N LYS A 235 -31.98 29.67 -17.59
CA LYS A 235 -32.53 28.35 -17.25
C LYS A 235 -33.03 27.67 -18.54
N LYS A 236 -32.44 26.52 -18.90
CA LYS A 236 -33.10 25.53 -19.76
C LYS A 236 -33.49 24.33 -18.91
N THR A 237 -34.76 24.32 -18.52
CA THR A 237 -35.48 23.15 -18.01
C THR A 237 -35.55 22.10 -19.12
N LYS A 238 -34.87 20.95 -18.93
CA LYS A 238 -35.17 19.74 -19.69
C LYS A 238 -36.15 18.92 -18.87
N GLY A 239 -37.38 18.84 -19.36
CA GLY A 239 -38.45 18.03 -18.78
C GLY A 239 -38.08 16.55 -18.83
N TRP A 240 -38.31 15.86 -17.72
CA TRP A 240 -38.42 14.41 -17.68
C TRP A 240 -39.91 14.07 -17.76
N LYS A 241 -40.30 13.42 -18.86
CA LYS A 241 -41.60 12.76 -18.98
C LYS A 241 -41.61 11.59 -18.00
N VAL A 242 -42.49 11.68 -17.01
CA VAL A 242 -42.98 10.53 -16.24
C VAL A 242 -43.98 9.82 -17.14
N THR A 243 -43.63 8.62 -17.61
CA THR A 243 -44.62 7.71 -18.19
C THR A 243 -45.26 6.92 -17.07
N GLU A 244 -46.49 7.29 -16.72
CA GLU A 244 -47.43 6.44 -15.99
C GLU A 244 -47.67 5.15 -16.80
N CYS A 245 -47.33 4.00 -16.21
CA CYS A 245 -47.87 2.71 -16.62
C CYS A 245 -49.09 2.41 -15.73
N LEU A 246 -50.28 2.82 -16.19
CA LEU A 246 -51.53 2.25 -15.71
C LEU A 246 -51.74 0.91 -16.43
N LYS A 247 -51.57 -0.20 -15.71
CA LYS A 247 -52.16 -1.51 -16.07
C LYS A 247 -53.23 -1.81 -15.04
N ALA A 248 -54.49 -1.69 -15.46
CA ALA A 248 -55.66 -2.19 -14.76
C ALA A 248 -56.18 -3.42 -15.52
N HIS A 249 -56.19 -4.59 -14.87
CA HIS A 249 -57.18 -5.66 -15.08
C HIS A 249 -57.03 -6.72 -13.99
N LEU A 250 -57.94 -6.70 -13.02
CA LEU A 250 -58.29 -7.79 -12.12
C LEU A 250 -59.66 -7.49 -11.53
N HIS A 251 -60.70 -7.80 -12.32
CA HIS A 251 -62.03 -8.38 -12.03
C HIS A 251 -63.05 -7.92 -13.06
#